data_AF-H2XS25-F1
#
_entry.id   AF-H2XS25-F1
#
_cell.length_a   1.000
_cell.length_b   1.000
_cell.length_c   1.000
_cell.angle_alpha   90.00
_cell.angle_beta   90.00
_cell.angle_gamma   90.00
#
_symmetry.space_group_name_H-M   'P 1'
#
loop_
_entity.id
_entity.type
_entity.pdbx_description
1 polymer ?
#
loop_
_entity_poly.entity_id
_entity_poly.type
_entity_poly.pdbx_seq_one_letter_code
_entity_poly.pdbx_strand_id
1 'polypeptide(L)'
;LDIALYRHWSLFESLCHSLNTGTTFKVWTNLGMKRLHQFLAEMGIPLTQCKQSFAFMETKTRDNLQTLVQESAEKFGLRNIKFHSFTAQCGFNHKLCASDVVFSVDSILTNTESSKPESYEDNSNFVDALEGLSRITSPKLEEGLQLAKVQLRAIKNNVGSFIDIGQVLSYGPFLYTNIKEGSPDCTLFAQPLFLVTFSHFLLHSYMRSLGKSKRDRARNLPLVICSPSPQEGSTMVVGIPPLSEESRK
;
A
#
# COMPACT_ATOMS: atom_id res chain seq x y z
N LEU A 1 -8.90 -6.85 9.51
CA LEU A 1 -7.54 -7.33 9.19
C LEU A 1 -6.85 -6.18 8.49
N ASP A 2 -5.66 -5.81 8.93
CA ASP A 2 -4.78 -4.80 8.34
C ASP A 2 -4.15 -5.36 7.05
N ILE A 3 -5.01 -5.62 6.08
CA ILE A 3 -4.67 -6.13 4.77
C ILE A 3 -5.47 -5.32 3.75
N ALA A 4 -4.77 -4.62 2.87
CA ALA A 4 -5.34 -3.76 1.86
C ALA A 4 -6.26 -4.54 0.92
N LEU A 5 -7.47 -4.02 0.72
CA LEU A 5 -8.45 -4.44 -0.29
C LEU A 5 -8.79 -5.94 -0.29
N TYR A 6 -8.60 -6.65 0.82
CA TYR A 6 -8.58 -8.12 0.81
C TYR A 6 -9.89 -8.79 0.34
N ARG A 7 -11.00 -8.06 0.32
CA ARG A 7 -12.31 -8.51 -0.19
C ARG A 7 -12.51 -8.26 -1.69
N HIS A 8 -11.67 -7.41 -2.29
CA HIS A 8 -11.83 -6.90 -3.66
C HIS A 8 -10.84 -7.51 -4.67
N TRP A 9 -9.93 -8.37 -4.21
CA TRP A 9 -8.95 -9.09 -5.03
C TRP A 9 -8.60 -10.45 -4.42
N SER A 10 -7.53 -11.08 -4.90
CA SER A 10 -7.04 -12.34 -4.33
C SER A 10 -6.34 -12.13 -2.98
N LEU A 11 -6.45 -13.11 -2.09
CA LEU A 11 -5.76 -13.07 -0.79
C LEU A 11 -4.23 -12.92 -0.97
N PHE A 12 -3.68 -13.61 -1.98
CA PHE A 12 -2.27 -13.51 -2.32
C PHE A 12 -1.85 -12.09 -2.71
N GLU A 13 -2.60 -11.42 -3.58
CA GLU A 13 -2.31 -10.03 -3.94
C GLU A 13 -2.48 -9.10 -2.74
N SER A 14 -3.50 -9.32 -1.92
CA SER A 14 -3.74 -8.58 -0.67
C SER A 14 -2.50 -8.55 0.23
N LEU A 15 -1.96 -9.72 0.50
CA LEU A 15 -0.79 -9.87 1.37
C LEU A 15 0.49 -9.30 0.73
N CYS A 16 0.59 -9.33 -0.60
CA CYS A 16 1.74 -8.78 -1.31
C CYS A 16 1.83 -7.26 -1.24
N HIS A 17 0.70 -6.57 -1.22
CA HIS A 17 0.67 -5.11 -1.40
C HIS A 17 0.32 -4.34 -0.11
N SER A 18 -0.03 -5.03 0.97
CA SER A 18 -0.24 -4.36 2.26
C SER A 18 1.09 -3.98 2.89
N LEU A 19 1.15 -2.82 3.55
CA LEU A 19 2.38 -2.29 4.16
C LEU A 19 2.99 -3.28 5.16
N ASN A 20 2.18 -3.75 6.12
CA ASN A 20 2.66 -4.59 7.23
C ASN A 20 3.14 -5.97 6.75
N THR A 21 2.33 -6.67 5.95
CA THR A 21 2.69 -8.00 5.44
C THR A 21 3.79 -7.91 4.38
N GLY A 22 3.66 -6.99 3.42
CA GLY A 22 4.63 -6.80 2.34
C GLY A 22 6.04 -6.52 2.84
N THR A 23 6.17 -5.62 3.83
CA THR A 23 7.46 -5.28 4.45
C THR A 23 8.02 -6.41 5.31
N THR A 24 7.18 -7.12 6.07
CA THR A 24 7.61 -8.21 6.95
C THR A 24 8.08 -9.43 6.16
N PHE A 25 7.39 -9.77 5.08
CA PHE A 25 7.79 -10.85 4.19
C PHE A 25 8.91 -10.46 3.23
N LYS A 26 9.19 -9.16 3.03
CA LYS A 26 10.15 -8.66 2.04
C LYS A 26 9.80 -9.11 0.63
N VAL A 27 8.57 -8.83 0.21
CA VAL A 27 7.96 -9.31 -1.04
C VAL A 27 8.71 -8.88 -2.31
N TRP A 28 9.58 -7.88 -2.24
CA TRP A 28 10.48 -7.49 -3.34
C TRP A 28 11.61 -8.51 -3.57
N THR A 29 11.86 -9.42 -2.61
CA THR A 29 12.89 -10.47 -2.75
C THR A 29 12.29 -11.83 -3.10
N ASN A 30 13.01 -12.62 -3.91
CA ASN A 30 12.61 -14.01 -4.22
C ASN A 30 12.49 -14.88 -2.95
N LEU A 31 13.36 -14.67 -1.97
CA LEU A 31 13.30 -15.38 -0.68
C LEU A 31 12.04 -15.00 0.10
N GLY A 32 11.68 -13.71 0.10
CA GLY A 32 10.46 -13.22 0.72
C GLY A 32 9.20 -13.79 0.09
N MET A 33 9.16 -13.88 -1.25
CA MET A 33 8.07 -14.54 -1.96
C MET A 33 7.95 -16.02 -1.58
N LYS A 34 9.06 -16.76 -1.47
CA LYS A 34 9.03 -18.15 -0.98
C LYS A 34 8.48 -18.24 0.45
N ARG A 35 8.87 -17.31 1.33
CA ARG A 35 8.36 -17.24 2.71
C ARG A 35 6.87 -16.91 2.78
N LEU A 36 6.36 -16.09 1.86
CA LEU A 36 4.92 -15.83 1.73
C LEU A 36 4.15 -17.10 1.30
N HIS A 37 4.70 -17.88 0.37
CA HIS A 37 4.09 -19.17 0.00
C HIS A 37 4.10 -20.17 1.15
N GLN A 38 5.16 -20.19 1.97
CA GLN A 38 5.20 -20.99 3.20
C GLN A 38 4.14 -20.54 4.21
N PHE A 39 3.93 -19.23 4.37
CA PHE A 39 2.86 -18.70 5.21
C PHE A 39 1.47 -19.15 4.75
N LEU A 40 1.20 -19.12 3.44
CA LEU A 40 -0.06 -19.60 2.88
C LEU A 40 -0.24 -21.11 3.04
N ALA A 41 0.85 -21.88 2.95
CA ALA A 41 0.83 -23.32 3.21
C ALA A 41 0.52 -23.63 4.68
N GLU A 42 1.09 -22.86 5.62
CA GLU A 42 0.83 -23.01 7.06
C GLU A 42 -0.63 -22.69 7.42
N MET A 43 -1.26 -21.74 6.73
CA MET A 43 -2.69 -21.46 6.89
C MET A 43 -3.60 -22.61 6.43
N GLY A 44 -3.07 -23.59 5.70
CA GLY A 44 -3.84 -24.71 5.18
C GLY A 44 -4.81 -24.35 4.04
N ILE A 45 -4.63 -23.19 3.40
CA ILE A 45 -5.49 -22.76 2.29
C ILE A 45 -4.86 -23.23 0.96
N PRO A 46 -5.62 -23.92 0.08
CA PRO A 46 -5.11 -24.32 -1.22
C PRO A 46 -4.61 -23.13 -2.04
N LEU A 47 -3.48 -23.28 -2.74
CA LEU A 47 -2.87 -22.20 -3.52
C LEU A 47 -3.81 -21.67 -4.63
N THR A 48 -4.66 -22.53 -5.18
CA THR A 48 -5.72 -22.15 -6.13
C THR A 48 -6.70 -21.17 -5.49
N GLN A 49 -7.09 -21.42 -4.23
CA GLN A 49 -7.96 -20.52 -3.48
C GLN A 49 -7.27 -19.23 -3.06
N CYS A 50 -5.96 -19.24 -2.81
CA CYS A 50 -5.23 -18.00 -2.49
C CYS A 50 -5.13 -17.05 -3.69
N LYS A 51 -5.16 -17.58 -4.91
CA LYS A 51 -5.04 -16.83 -6.17
C LYS A 51 -6.39 -16.44 -6.79
N GLN A 52 -7.49 -17.10 -6.43
CA GLN A 52 -8.82 -16.69 -6.87
C GLN A 52 -9.27 -15.42 -6.11
N SER A 53 -10.20 -14.68 -6.70
CA SER A 53 -10.83 -13.53 -6.02
C SER A 53 -11.55 -13.99 -4.75
N PHE A 54 -11.43 -13.20 -3.68
CA PHE A 54 -12.07 -13.50 -2.40
C PHE A 54 -13.58 -13.76 -2.52
N ALA A 55 -14.27 -13.11 -3.47
CA ALA A 55 -15.69 -13.32 -3.71
C ALA A 55 -16.04 -14.77 -4.10
N PHE A 56 -15.15 -15.45 -4.84
CA PHE A 56 -15.34 -16.82 -5.33
C PHE A 56 -14.74 -17.88 -4.40
N MET A 57 -14.17 -17.46 -3.27
CA MET A 57 -13.62 -18.40 -2.29
C MET A 57 -14.72 -19.14 -1.53
N GLU A 58 -14.46 -20.40 -1.18
CA GLU A 58 -15.38 -21.23 -0.40
C GLU A 58 -15.77 -20.54 0.91
N THR A 59 -17.06 -20.59 1.25
CA THR A 59 -17.63 -19.89 2.41
C THR A 59 -16.93 -20.30 3.71
N LYS A 60 -16.62 -21.59 3.88
CA LYS A 60 -15.89 -22.10 5.05
C LYS A 60 -14.53 -21.44 5.23
N THR A 61 -13.77 -21.29 4.14
CA THR A 61 -12.47 -20.64 4.15
C THR A 61 -12.63 -19.15 4.45
N ARG A 62 -13.63 -18.48 3.86
CA ARG A 62 -13.89 -17.05 4.08
C ARG A 62 -14.24 -16.72 5.53
N ASP A 63 -15.06 -17.56 6.17
CA ASP A 63 -15.51 -17.36 7.55
C ASP A 63 -14.36 -17.61 8.54
N ASN A 64 -13.52 -18.62 8.26
CA ASN A 64 -12.38 -18.95 9.12
C ASN A 64 -11.11 -18.14 8.81
N LEU A 65 -11.08 -17.38 7.71
CA LEU A 65 -9.88 -16.67 7.25
C LEU A 65 -9.25 -15.79 8.33
N GLN A 66 -10.07 -15.07 9.11
CA GLN A 66 -9.55 -14.18 10.15
C GLN A 66 -8.79 -14.93 11.23
N THR A 67 -9.33 -16.07 11.67
CA THR A 67 -8.71 -16.95 12.67
C THR A 67 -7.43 -17.57 12.12
N LEU A 68 -7.48 -18.12 10.91
CA LEU A 68 -6.30 -18.73 10.25
C LEU A 68 -5.15 -17.73 10.08
N VAL A 69 -5.46 -16.51 9.60
CA VAL A 69 -4.46 -15.46 9.45
C VAL A 69 -3.86 -15.11 10.81
N GLN A 70 -4.66 -15.03 11.87
CA GLN A 70 -4.18 -14.66 13.20
C GLN A 70 -3.24 -15.73 13.79
N GLU A 71 -3.62 -17.00 13.71
CA GLU A 71 -2.80 -18.12 14.22
C GLU A 71 -1.47 -18.24 13.46
N SER A 72 -1.51 -18.11 12.14
CA SER A 72 -0.29 -18.14 11.33
C SER A 72 0.55 -16.86 11.49
N ALA A 73 -0.08 -15.71 11.76
CA ALA A 73 0.62 -14.42 11.89
C ALA A 73 1.63 -14.40 13.04
N GLU A 74 1.27 -14.97 14.18
CA GLU A 74 2.13 -15.06 15.37
C GLU A 74 3.44 -15.79 15.07
N LYS A 75 3.36 -16.91 14.33
CA LYS A 75 4.52 -17.72 13.92
C LYS A 75 5.49 -16.97 13.01
N PHE A 76 4.97 -16.11 12.12
CA PHE A 76 5.78 -15.39 11.13
C PHE A 76 6.23 -14.00 11.60
N GLY A 77 5.88 -13.60 12.83
CA GLY A 77 6.26 -12.33 13.43
C GLY A 77 5.50 -11.14 12.84
N LEU A 78 4.32 -11.37 12.27
CA LEU A 78 3.43 -10.31 11.83
C LEU A 78 2.74 -9.72 13.07
N ARG A 79 3.02 -8.46 13.37
CA ARG A 79 2.41 -7.75 14.49
C ARG A 79 1.21 -6.95 14.02
N ASN A 80 0.19 -6.79 14.87
CA ASN A 80 -0.93 -5.87 14.65
C ASN A 80 -1.75 -6.11 13.38
N ILE A 81 -1.88 -7.36 12.90
CA ILE A 81 -2.75 -7.67 11.76
C ILE A 81 -4.24 -7.44 12.09
N LYS A 82 -4.63 -7.50 13.35
CA LYS A 82 -5.99 -7.18 13.77
C LYS A 82 -6.05 -5.74 14.24
N PHE A 83 -6.96 -4.97 13.64
CA PHE A 83 -7.30 -3.62 14.08
C PHE A 83 -8.82 -3.47 14.15
N HIS A 84 -9.27 -2.57 15.01
CA HIS A 84 -10.69 -2.26 15.17
C HIS A 84 -11.12 -1.34 14.02
N SER A 85 -12.15 -1.75 13.29
CA SER A 85 -12.67 -1.00 12.14
C SER A 85 -14.15 -1.27 11.97
N PHE A 86 -14.74 -0.58 11.00
CA PHE A 86 -16.15 -0.68 10.66
C PHE A 86 -16.31 -1.27 9.26
N THR A 87 -17.42 -1.98 9.06
CA THR A 87 -17.82 -2.47 7.75
C THR A 87 -19.23 -2.00 7.47
N ALA A 88 -19.47 -1.48 6.27
CA ALA A 88 -20.79 -1.13 5.80
C ALA A 88 -21.26 -2.18 4.80
N GLN A 89 -22.53 -2.58 4.90
CA GLN A 89 -23.15 -3.50 3.96
C GLN A 89 -24.41 -2.85 3.37
N CYS A 90 -24.50 -2.85 2.04
CA CYS A 90 -25.67 -2.40 1.30
C CYS A 90 -26.20 -3.54 0.43
N GLY A 91 -27.41 -3.99 0.74
CA GLY A 91 -28.03 -5.13 0.06
C GLY A 91 -27.29 -6.46 0.29
N PHE A 92 -27.35 -7.34 -0.70
CA PHE A 92 -26.91 -8.72 -0.57
C PHE A 92 -25.39 -8.91 -0.76
N ASN A 93 -24.79 -8.17 -1.71
CA ASN A 93 -23.42 -8.44 -2.17
C ASN A 93 -22.41 -7.32 -1.87
N HIS A 94 -22.86 -6.09 -1.59
CA HIS A 94 -21.94 -4.95 -1.42
C HIS A 94 -21.55 -4.80 0.04
N LYS A 95 -20.39 -5.33 0.42
CA LYS A 95 -19.81 -5.19 1.76
C LYS A 95 -18.43 -4.56 1.68
N LEU A 96 -18.29 -3.35 2.22
CA LEU A 96 -17.07 -2.56 2.21
C LEU A 96 -16.49 -2.41 3.61
N CYS A 97 -15.17 -2.43 3.75
CA CYS A 97 -14.50 -1.96 4.97
C CYS A 97 -14.24 -0.45 4.88
N ALA A 98 -14.16 0.21 6.04
CA ALA A 98 -13.78 1.62 6.09
C ALA A 98 -12.43 1.89 5.39
N SER A 99 -11.44 1.00 5.55
CA SER A 99 -10.15 1.09 4.85
C SER A 99 -10.27 1.02 3.33
N ASP A 100 -11.18 0.19 2.81
CA ASP A 100 -11.35 -0.01 1.37
C ASP A 100 -11.91 1.26 0.71
N VAL A 101 -12.82 1.95 1.40
CA VAL A 101 -13.35 3.25 0.97
C VAL A 101 -12.26 4.32 0.96
N VAL A 102 -11.39 4.35 1.98
CA VAL A 102 -10.27 5.28 2.05
C VAL A 102 -9.33 5.07 0.85
N PHE A 103 -8.91 3.82 0.58
CA PHE A 103 -8.07 3.53 -0.58
C PHE A 103 -8.73 3.96 -1.90
N SER A 104 -10.03 3.70 -2.06
CA SER A 104 -10.75 4.10 -3.28
C SER A 104 -10.76 5.63 -3.46
N VAL A 105 -11.13 6.37 -2.42
CA VAL A 105 -11.20 7.83 -2.43
C VAL A 105 -9.82 8.46 -2.66
N ASP A 106 -8.80 7.94 -1.97
CA ASP A 106 -7.40 8.36 -2.12
C ASP A 106 -6.92 8.24 -3.57
N SER A 107 -7.27 7.11 -4.21
CA SER A 107 -6.91 6.84 -5.60
C SER A 107 -7.64 7.70 -6.62
N ILE A 108 -8.90 8.08 -6.36
CA ILE A 108 -9.64 9.03 -7.21
C ILE A 108 -9.02 10.42 -7.09
N LEU A 109 -8.71 10.87 -5.86
CA LEU A 109 -8.10 12.18 -5.63
C LEU A 109 -6.74 12.34 -6.31
N THR A 110 -5.95 11.26 -6.31
CA THR A 110 -4.61 11.22 -6.89
C THR A 110 -4.60 10.85 -8.37
N ASN A 111 -5.76 10.66 -9.00
CA ASN A 111 -5.82 10.27 -10.40
C ASN A 111 -5.38 11.43 -11.31
N THR A 112 -4.33 11.23 -12.10
CA THR A 112 -3.82 12.24 -13.04
C THR A 112 -4.42 12.14 -14.43
N GLU A 113 -5.16 11.07 -14.73
CA GLU A 113 -5.73 10.85 -16.07
C GLU A 113 -6.97 11.72 -16.34
N SER A 114 -7.68 12.17 -15.30
CA SER A 114 -8.90 12.98 -15.40
C SER A 114 -8.62 14.44 -15.80
N SER A 115 -7.46 14.97 -15.40
CA SER A 115 -7.14 16.39 -15.55
C SER A 115 -6.52 16.66 -16.91
N LYS A 116 -7.27 17.31 -17.81
CA LYS A 116 -6.65 17.98 -18.95
C LYS A 116 -5.65 19.01 -18.40
N PRO A 117 -4.41 19.09 -18.93
CA PRO A 117 -3.32 19.89 -18.35
C PRO A 117 -3.53 21.42 -18.42
N GLU A 118 -4.71 21.90 -18.85
CA GLU A 118 -4.96 23.31 -19.15
C GLU A 118 -5.73 24.06 -18.05
N SER A 119 -6.19 23.40 -16.98
CA SER A 119 -6.96 24.07 -15.92
C SER A 119 -6.45 23.69 -14.52
N TYR A 120 -5.64 24.58 -13.94
CA TYR A 120 -5.12 24.53 -12.55
C TYR A 120 -6.21 24.57 -11.46
N GLU A 121 -7.50 24.65 -11.84
CA GLU A 121 -8.65 24.79 -10.95
C GLU A 121 -9.60 23.59 -10.98
N ASP A 122 -9.22 22.50 -11.65
CA ASP A 122 -10.15 21.38 -11.81
C ASP A 122 -10.22 20.54 -10.53
N ASN A 123 -11.07 20.97 -9.61
CA ASN A 123 -11.52 20.20 -8.44
C ASN A 123 -12.35 18.96 -8.86
N SER A 124 -12.31 18.54 -10.13
CA SER A 124 -13.03 17.40 -10.68
C SER A 124 -12.74 16.11 -9.91
N ASN A 125 -11.47 15.83 -9.63
CA ASN A 125 -11.09 14.68 -8.79
C ASN A 125 -11.70 14.73 -7.40
N PHE A 126 -11.80 15.92 -6.80
CA PHE A 126 -12.43 16.11 -5.49
C PHE A 126 -13.95 15.88 -5.56
N VAL A 127 -14.61 16.38 -6.60
CA VAL A 127 -16.04 16.16 -6.84
C VAL A 127 -16.33 14.69 -7.09
N ASP A 128 -15.52 14.01 -7.91
CA ASP A 128 -15.64 12.57 -8.19
C ASP A 128 -15.43 11.74 -6.93
N ALA A 129 -14.45 12.10 -6.10
CA ALA A 129 -14.23 11.46 -4.81
C ALA A 129 -15.42 11.65 -3.86
N LEU A 130 -16.00 12.86 -3.83
CA LEU A 130 -17.19 13.17 -3.03
C LEU A 130 -18.43 12.41 -3.54
N GLU A 131 -18.60 12.29 -4.86
CA GLU A 131 -19.66 11.49 -5.48
C GLU A 131 -19.50 10.01 -5.12
N GLY A 132 -18.27 9.50 -5.07
CA GLY A 132 -17.94 8.16 -4.60
C GLY A 132 -18.43 7.86 -3.18
N LEU A 133 -18.46 8.87 -2.30
CA LEU A 133 -18.92 8.75 -0.91
C LEU A 133 -20.46 8.79 -0.75
N SER A 134 -21.20 9.21 -1.78
CA SER A 134 -22.66 9.37 -1.71
C SER A 134 -23.39 8.05 -1.41
N ARG A 135 -22.92 6.94 -1.97
CA ARG A 135 -23.52 5.60 -1.83
C ARG A 135 -22.44 4.52 -1.87
N ILE A 136 -22.63 3.48 -1.06
CA ILE A 136 -21.78 2.28 -1.03
C ILE A 136 -21.68 1.58 -2.39
N THR A 137 -22.73 1.70 -3.22
CA THR A 137 -22.81 1.08 -4.56
C THR A 137 -22.50 2.09 -5.67
N SER A 138 -21.84 3.21 -5.34
CA SER A 138 -21.46 4.20 -6.35
C SER A 138 -20.50 3.59 -7.38
N PRO A 139 -20.72 3.77 -8.69
CA PRO A 139 -19.81 3.28 -9.72
C PRO A 139 -18.42 3.94 -9.61
N LYS A 140 -18.35 5.21 -9.20
CA LYS A 140 -17.10 5.93 -8.93
C LYS A 140 -16.28 5.27 -7.83
N LEU A 141 -16.94 4.70 -6.82
CA LEU A 141 -16.25 3.99 -5.74
C LEU A 141 -15.63 2.67 -6.23
N GLU A 142 -16.28 1.95 -7.14
CA GLU A 142 -15.71 0.75 -7.76
C GLU A 142 -14.56 1.11 -8.70
N GLU A 143 -14.67 2.20 -9.46
CA GLU A 143 -13.58 2.76 -10.27
C GLU A 143 -12.35 3.07 -9.40
N GLY A 144 -12.55 3.80 -8.30
CA GLY A 144 -11.49 4.10 -7.34
C GLY A 144 -10.86 2.85 -6.72
N LEU A 145 -11.64 1.78 -6.48
CA LEU A 145 -11.08 0.51 -6.00
C LEU A 145 -10.17 -0.16 -7.04
N GLN A 146 -10.46 -0.02 -8.33
CA GLN A 146 -9.57 -0.53 -9.39
C GLN A 146 -8.31 0.32 -9.50
N LEU A 147 -8.44 1.66 -9.43
CA LEU A 147 -7.29 2.58 -9.40
C LEU A 147 -6.38 2.30 -8.19
N ALA A 148 -6.95 2.04 -7.02
CA ALA A 148 -6.21 1.69 -5.81
C ALA A 148 -5.36 0.42 -5.98
N LYS A 149 -5.88 -0.59 -6.69
CA LYS A 149 -5.09 -1.80 -7.00
C LYS A 149 -3.91 -1.48 -7.92
N VAL A 150 -4.08 -0.58 -8.89
CA VAL A 150 -3.00 -0.13 -9.78
C VAL A 150 -1.94 0.63 -8.98
N GLN A 151 -2.34 1.59 -8.14
CA GLN A 151 -1.43 2.35 -7.30
C GLN A 151 -0.65 1.47 -6.31
N LEU A 152 -1.31 0.52 -5.66
CA LEU A 152 -0.66 -0.42 -4.74
C LEU A 152 0.37 -1.31 -5.46
N ARG A 153 0.08 -1.75 -6.70
CA ARG A 153 1.03 -2.49 -7.54
C ARG A 153 2.23 -1.61 -7.92
N ALA A 154 1.98 -0.35 -8.31
CA ALA A 154 3.02 0.62 -8.63
C ALA A 154 3.94 0.87 -7.42
N ILE A 155 3.38 1.09 -6.23
CA ILE A 155 4.15 1.25 -4.98
C ILE A 155 5.05 0.04 -4.75
N LYS A 156 4.50 -1.18 -4.78
CA LYS A 156 5.28 -2.40 -4.53
C LYS A 156 6.44 -2.54 -5.52
N ASN A 157 6.18 -2.34 -6.82
CA ASN A 157 7.19 -2.50 -7.87
C ASN A 157 8.30 -1.45 -7.73
N ASN A 158 7.93 -0.19 -7.51
CA ASN A 158 8.89 0.89 -7.32
C ASN A 158 9.71 0.72 -6.03
N VAL A 159 9.09 0.35 -4.91
CA VAL A 159 9.83 0.10 -3.65
C VAL A 159 10.86 -1.00 -3.83
N GLY A 160 10.52 -2.09 -4.53
CA GLY A 160 11.46 -3.16 -4.85
C GLY A 160 12.66 -2.64 -5.65
N SER A 161 12.39 -1.94 -6.75
CA SER A 161 13.42 -1.33 -7.60
C SER A 161 14.34 -0.38 -6.83
N PHE A 162 13.79 0.48 -5.96
CA PHE A 162 14.57 1.46 -5.21
C PHE A 162 15.50 0.79 -4.18
N ILE A 163 15.04 -0.29 -3.56
CA ILE A 163 15.86 -1.07 -2.61
C ILE A 163 16.94 -1.86 -3.35
N ASP A 164 16.60 -2.49 -4.47
CA ASP A 164 17.53 -3.33 -5.23
C ASP A 164 18.64 -2.51 -5.89
N ILE A 165 18.31 -1.31 -6.40
CA ILE A 165 19.29 -0.36 -6.95
C ILE A 165 20.10 0.33 -5.82
N GLY A 166 19.57 0.35 -4.59
CA GLY A 166 20.21 1.03 -3.46
C GLY A 166 20.09 2.56 -3.51
N GLN A 167 18.96 3.08 -4.00
CA GLN A 167 18.73 4.53 -4.13
C GLN A 167 18.52 5.26 -2.81
N VAL A 168 18.21 4.54 -1.72
CA VAL A 168 18.01 5.13 -0.39
C VAL A 168 19.37 5.35 0.30
N LEU A 169 19.74 6.63 0.41
CA LEU A 169 21.04 7.05 0.95
C LEU A 169 20.88 7.63 2.36
N SER A 170 21.88 7.39 3.21
CA SER A 170 21.95 7.97 4.57
C SER A 170 22.92 9.15 4.57
N TYR A 171 22.42 10.37 4.76
CA TYR A 171 23.24 11.59 4.83
C TYR A 171 23.72 11.92 6.24
N GLY A 172 23.49 11.05 7.21
CA GLY A 172 23.87 11.25 8.61
C GLY A 172 22.64 11.48 9.48
N PRO A 173 22.04 12.70 9.47
CA PRO A 173 20.88 13.03 10.28
C PRO A 173 19.54 12.59 9.67
N PHE A 174 19.49 12.28 8.37
CA PHE A 174 18.28 11.81 7.68
C PHE A 174 18.61 10.85 6.52
N LEU A 175 17.59 10.12 6.08
CA LEU A 175 17.59 9.32 4.86
C LEU A 175 17.09 10.18 3.69
N TYR A 176 17.65 9.97 2.51
CA TYR A 176 17.34 10.74 1.31
C TYR A 176 17.11 9.84 0.11
N THR A 177 16.19 10.23 -0.76
CA THR A 177 15.93 9.57 -2.04
C THR A 177 15.49 10.61 -3.05
N ASN A 178 15.99 10.50 -4.29
CA ASN A 178 15.60 11.36 -5.40
C ASN A 178 15.00 10.54 -6.54
N ILE A 179 13.76 10.84 -6.89
CA ILE A 179 13.05 10.26 -8.03
C ILE A 179 13.42 11.09 -9.25
N LYS A 180 13.98 10.44 -10.28
CA LYS A 180 14.36 11.12 -11.53
C LYS A 180 13.18 11.24 -12.47
N GLU A 181 13.15 12.32 -13.23
CA GLU A 181 12.23 12.50 -14.35
C GLU A 181 12.47 11.39 -15.39
N GLY A 182 11.41 10.66 -15.75
CA GLY A 182 11.47 9.45 -16.58
C GLY A 182 11.48 8.11 -15.83
N SER A 183 11.35 8.11 -14.50
CA SER A 183 11.02 6.88 -13.77
C SER A 183 9.66 6.32 -14.23
N PRO A 184 9.43 4.99 -14.17
CA PRO A 184 8.08 4.46 -14.34
C PRO A 184 7.14 5.13 -13.33
N ASP A 185 5.88 5.32 -13.73
CA ASP A 185 4.84 5.93 -12.90
C ASP A 185 5.16 7.36 -12.41
N CYS A 186 5.95 8.13 -13.16
CA CYS A 186 6.32 9.51 -12.81
C CYS A 186 5.10 10.42 -12.54
N THR A 187 3.98 10.18 -13.23
CA THR A 187 2.71 10.88 -13.02
C THR A 187 2.14 10.66 -11.62
N LEU A 188 2.27 9.45 -11.07
CA LEU A 188 1.84 9.14 -9.70
C LEU A 188 2.75 9.83 -8.68
N PHE A 189 4.07 9.86 -8.92
CA PHE A 189 5.02 10.53 -8.03
C PHE A 189 4.90 12.06 -8.02
N ALA A 190 4.24 12.63 -9.03
CA ALA A 190 3.90 14.03 -9.07
C ALA A 190 2.75 14.42 -8.11
N GLN A 191 2.08 13.44 -7.50
CA GLN A 191 1.00 13.67 -6.52
C GLN A 191 1.53 13.59 -5.08
N PRO A 192 1.30 14.61 -4.23
CA PRO A 192 1.82 14.62 -2.86
C PRO A 192 1.34 13.43 -2.01
N LEU A 193 0.08 13.05 -2.15
CA LEU A 193 -0.56 12.01 -1.34
C LEU A 193 -0.02 10.62 -1.66
N PHE A 194 0.14 10.31 -2.95
CA PHE A 194 0.82 9.09 -3.39
C PHE A 194 2.27 9.06 -2.91
N LEU A 195 2.98 10.19 -2.99
CA LEU A 195 4.38 10.30 -2.56
C LEU A 195 4.54 10.06 -1.05
N VAL A 196 3.62 10.56 -0.21
CA VAL A 196 3.61 10.29 1.24
C VAL A 196 3.40 8.80 1.50
N THR A 197 2.38 8.19 0.88
CA THR A 197 2.09 6.75 1.04
C THR A 197 3.28 5.90 0.58
N PHE A 198 3.84 6.19 -0.59
CA PHE A 198 5.05 5.55 -1.09
C PHE A 198 6.24 5.72 -0.12
N SER A 199 6.42 6.91 0.46
CA SER A 199 7.49 7.17 1.42
C SER A 199 7.41 6.25 2.64
N HIS A 200 6.21 6.04 3.19
CA HIS A 200 6.01 5.09 4.29
C HIS A 200 6.37 3.67 3.84
N PHE A 201 5.86 3.20 2.70
CA PHE A 201 6.19 1.88 2.17
C PHE A 201 7.69 1.68 1.95
N LEU A 202 8.37 2.70 1.40
CA LEU A 202 9.81 2.67 1.17
C LEU A 202 10.58 2.63 2.49
N LEU A 203 10.25 3.48 3.47
CA LEU A 203 10.94 3.51 4.76
C LEU A 203 10.81 2.19 5.51
N HIS A 204 9.59 1.65 5.63
CA HIS A 204 9.38 0.35 6.28
C HIS A 204 10.12 -0.77 5.56
N SER A 205 10.10 -0.77 4.22
CA SER A 205 10.76 -1.81 3.42
C SER A 205 12.28 -1.73 3.49
N TYR A 206 12.84 -0.51 3.41
CA TYR A 206 14.26 -0.24 3.57
C TYR A 206 14.77 -0.65 4.96
N MET A 207 14.02 -0.35 6.03
CA MET A 207 14.39 -0.81 7.38
C MET A 207 14.52 -2.33 7.46
N ARG A 208 13.62 -3.05 6.80
CA ARG A 208 13.62 -4.51 6.78
C ARG A 208 14.72 -5.06 5.87
N SER A 209 15.12 -4.37 4.81
CA SER A 209 16.23 -4.80 3.94
C SER A 209 17.58 -4.75 4.66
N LEU A 210 17.77 -3.80 5.57
CA LEU A 210 19.01 -3.63 6.35
C LEU A 210 19.25 -4.72 7.41
N GLY A 211 20.53 -4.95 7.73
CA GLY A 211 20.98 -5.74 8.88
C GLY A 211 20.74 -5.03 10.23
N LYS A 212 20.85 -5.78 11.34
CA LYS A 212 20.42 -5.32 12.69
C LYS A 212 21.02 -3.97 13.10
N SER A 213 22.35 -3.82 13.06
CA SER A 213 23.03 -2.59 13.48
C SER A 213 22.62 -1.36 12.65
N LYS A 214 22.59 -1.49 11.31
CA LYS A 214 22.17 -0.40 10.42
C LYS A 214 20.69 -0.04 10.60
N ARG A 215 19.83 -1.05 10.83
CA ARG A 215 18.41 -0.87 11.07
C ARG A 215 18.14 -0.09 12.37
N ASP A 216 18.84 -0.40 13.45
CA ASP A 216 18.64 0.28 14.74
C ASP A 216 19.00 1.77 14.65
N ARG A 217 20.05 2.10 13.90
CA ARG A 217 20.38 3.51 13.58
C ARG A 217 19.29 4.16 12.73
N ALA A 218 18.92 3.51 11.62
CA ALA A 218 18.02 4.11 10.64
C ALA A 218 16.56 4.23 11.12
N ARG A 219 16.16 3.46 12.15
CA ARG A 219 14.85 3.59 12.81
C ARG A 219 14.60 4.97 13.42
N ASN A 220 15.66 5.69 13.78
CA ASN A 220 15.59 7.02 14.38
C ASN A 220 15.82 8.15 13.36
N LEU A 221 15.95 7.83 12.07
CA LEU A 221 16.18 8.81 11.02
C LEU A 221 14.87 9.09 10.26
N PRO A 222 14.55 10.36 9.99
CA PRO A 222 13.46 10.71 9.09
C PRO A 222 13.88 10.40 7.64
N LEU A 223 12.89 10.30 6.74
CA LEU A 223 13.11 10.11 5.31
C LEU A 223 12.63 11.34 4.54
N VAL A 224 13.49 11.86 3.67
CA VAL A 224 13.21 12.95 2.73
C VAL A 224 13.21 12.37 1.31
N ILE A 225 12.12 12.57 0.58
CA ILE A 225 12.01 12.19 -0.82
C ILE A 225 11.81 13.42 -1.69
N CYS A 226 12.62 13.52 -2.74
CA CYS A 226 12.46 14.49 -3.82
C CYS A 226 11.80 13.82 -5.02
N SER A 227 10.81 14.48 -5.62
CA SER A 227 10.08 14.02 -6.79
C SER A 227 9.90 15.17 -7.80
N PRO A 228 9.96 14.91 -9.12
CA PRO A 228 9.64 15.93 -10.11
C PRO A 228 8.20 16.43 -9.92
N SER A 229 8.04 17.74 -9.97
CA SER A 229 6.73 18.39 -10.00
C SER A 229 6.25 18.51 -11.45
N PRO A 230 4.94 18.56 -11.72
CA PRO A 230 4.42 18.85 -13.06
C PRO A 230 4.84 20.22 -13.61
N GLN A 231 5.18 21.17 -12.72
CA GLN A 231 5.63 22.51 -13.11
C GLN A 231 7.13 22.49 -13.45
N GLU A 232 7.48 22.90 -14.66
CA GLU A 232 8.86 22.95 -15.15
C GLU A 232 9.81 23.65 -14.16
N GLY A 233 10.93 22.98 -13.85
CA GLY A 233 11.98 23.52 -12.97
C GLY A 233 11.67 23.49 -11.47
N SER A 234 10.52 22.94 -11.05
CA SER A 234 10.18 22.76 -9.64
C SER A 234 10.28 21.30 -9.20
N THR A 235 10.60 21.09 -7.92
CA THR A 235 10.73 19.74 -7.33
C THR A 235 9.88 19.69 -6.07
N MET A 236 9.05 18.65 -5.96
CA MET A 236 8.31 18.39 -4.73
C MET A 236 9.19 17.66 -3.73
N VAL A 237 9.13 18.08 -2.47
CA VAL A 237 9.89 17.49 -1.38
C VAL A 237 8.94 17.08 -0.27
N VAL A 238 8.98 15.80 0.09
CA VAL A 238 8.17 15.25 1.19
C VAL A 238 9.11 14.71 2.26
N GLY A 239 8.82 15.06 3.52
CA GLY A 239 9.51 14.53 4.69
C GLY A 239 8.56 13.71 5.54
N ILE A 240 8.96 12.49 5.90
CA ILE A 240 8.23 11.64 6.86
C ILE A 240 9.05 11.42 8.13
N PRO A 241 8.39 11.31 9.30
CA PRO A 241 9.07 11.16 10.57
C PRO A 241 9.71 9.76 10.72
N PRO A 242 10.62 9.59 11.71
CA PRO A 242 11.20 8.30 12.03
C PRO A 242 10.18 7.30 12.60
N LEU A 243 10.37 6.01 12.30
CA LEU A 243 9.48 4.93 12.79
C LEU A 243 9.52 4.72 14.31
N SER A 244 10.55 5.22 15.00
CA SER A 244 10.60 5.15 16.46
C SER A 244 9.53 6.01 17.13
N GLU A 245 9.04 7.06 16.47
CA GLU A 245 7.99 7.94 16.98
C GLU A 245 6.59 7.33 16.88
N GLU A 246 6.34 6.46 15.89
CA GLU A 246 5.08 5.71 15.78
C GLU A 246 4.83 4.77 16.96
N SER A 247 5.91 4.31 17.63
CA SER A 247 5.82 3.41 18.80
C SER A 247 5.42 4.13 20.10
N ARG A 248 5.30 5.47 20.08
CA ARG A 248 4.93 6.30 21.25
C ARG A 248 3.45 6.70 21.26
N LYS A 249 2.68 6.31 20.24
CA LYS A 249 1.22 6.48 20.16
C LYS A 249 0.54 5.14 20.42
#